data_AF-A0A1M7Y7V3-F1
#
_entry.id   AF-A0A1M7Y7V3-F1
#
_cell.length_a   1.000
_cell.length_b   1.000
_cell.length_c   1.000
_cell.angle_alpha   90.00
_cell.angle_beta   90.00
_cell.angle_gamma   90.00
#
_symmetry.space_group_name_H-M   'P 1'
#
loop_
_entity.id
_entity.type
_entity.pdbx_description
1 polymer ?
#
loop_
_entity_poly.entity_id
_entity_poly.type
_entity_poly.pdbx_seq_one_letter_code
_entity_poly.pdbx_strand_id
1 'polypeptide(L)'
;MSYYLIQPKESYRILKNCPKCKGKSYYKNSNNFRVNANGKQIDVWLIYQCETCNNTYNLSVYERVRASALQQREYEAFLRNDKDLAFYYGTKKSIFVENRVEIDISDIPYDIVRLEEIGREEKEEFVIKNPYGIKVRTDRVMAEIMKISRSAVKELFQKGILSSTQNYLLESTVVTVRKKAIDTRKQLPEEEFYAMVEISSESRG
;
A
#
# COMPACT_ATOMS: atom_id res chain seq x y z
N MET A 1 18.49 -6.33 -10.02
CA MET A 1 17.50 -6.25 -8.91
C MET A 1 16.44 -5.22 -9.27
N SER A 2 15.17 -5.59 -9.21
CA SER A 2 14.04 -4.72 -9.56
C SER A 2 13.31 -4.26 -8.30
N TYR A 3 13.03 -2.95 -8.21
CA TYR A 3 12.37 -2.36 -7.05
C TYR A 3 10.92 -2.01 -7.35
N TYR A 4 10.03 -2.36 -6.43
CA TYR A 4 8.60 -2.11 -6.52
C TYR A 4 8.07 -1.51 -5.23
N LEU A 5 7.11 -0.61 -5.34
CA LEU A 5 6.39 0.00 -4.23
C LEU A 5 4.90 -0.36 -4.34
N ILE A 6 4.35 -0.87 -3.25
CA ILE A 6 2.91 -0.96 -3.06
C ILE A 6 2.40 0.43 -2.67
N GLN A 7 1.67 1.06 -3.59
CA GLN A 7 1.13 2.41 -3.42
C GLN A 7 -0.39 2.30 -3.23
N PRO A 8 -0.96 2.60 -2.04
CA PRO A 8 -2.40 2.61 -1.85
C PRO A 8 -3.04 3.69 -2.72
N LYS A 9 -4.23 3.40 -3.23
CA LYS A 9 -5.07 4.37 -3.95
C LYS A 9 -5.92 5.22 -3.02
N GLU A 10 -6.08 4.77 -1.78
CA GLU A 10 -6.99 5.37 -0.81
C GLU A 10 -6.33 5.44 0.58
N SER A 11 -6.79 6.39 1.40
CA SER A 11 -6.40 6.47 2.82
C SER A 11 -6.93 5.28 3.62
N TYR A 12 -6.39 5.08 4.82
CA TYR A 12 -6.92 4.07 5.73
C TYR A 12 -8.36 4.40 6.11
N ARG A 13 -9.22 3.38 6.06
CA ARG A 13 -10.52 3.39 6.74
C ARG A 13 -10.29 3.20 8.23
N ILE A 14 -11.21 3.71 9.04
CA ILE A 14 -11.17 3.52 10.48
C ILE A 14 -12.45 2.86 10.96
N LEU A 15 -12.33 2.07 12.04
CA LEU A 15 -13.48 1.46 12.70
C LEU A 15 -13.80 2.22 13.98
N LYS A 16 -15.03 2.75 14.08
CA LYS A 16 -15.45 3.54 15.25
C LYS A 16 -16.94 3.36 15.56
N ASN A 17 -17.32 3.50 16.82
CA ASN A 17 -18.72 3.63 17.21
C ASN A 17 -19.32 4.91 16.64
N CYS A 18 -20.37 4.76 15.84
CA CYS A 18 -21.12 5.86 15.27
C CYS A 18 -22.32 6.20 16.16
N PRO A 19 -22.46 7.46 16.63
CA PRO A 19 -23.60 7.86 17.47
C PRO A 19 -24.93 7.84 16.71
N LYS A 20 -24.92 8.12 15.40
CA LYS A 20 -26.13 8.09 14.56
C LYS A 20 -26.57 6.66 14.23
N CYS A 21 -25.63 5.76 13.95
CA CYS A 21 -25.93 4.35 13.64
C CYS A 21 -26.06 3.47 14.89
N LYS A 22 -25.66 3.98 16.07
CA LYS A 22 -25.70 3.27 17.37
C LYS A 22 -24.90 1.96 17.38
N GLY A 23 -23.73 1.93 16.73
CA GLY A 23 -22.86 0.75 16.67
C GLY A 23 -21.52 1.02 15.99
N LYS A 24 -20.65 0.01 15.92
CA LYS A 24 -19.40 0.06 15.15
C LYS A 24 -19.72 0.25 13.67
N SER A 25 -19.02 1.18 13.03
CA SER A 25 -19.14 1.47 11.60
C SER A 25 -17.79 1.90 11.04
N TYR A 26 -17.60 1.68 9.73
CA TYR A 26 -16.46 2.20 9.01
C TYR A 26 -16.63 3.68 8.74
N TYR A 27 -15.53 4.41 8.88
CA TYR A 27 -15.43 5.78 8.45
C TYR A 27 -14.33 5.88 7.39
N LYS A 28 -14.59 6.66 6.36
CA LYS A 28 -13.63 6.98 5.30
C LYS A 28 -13.14 8.41 5.39
N ASN A 29 -11.91 8.62 4.93
CA ASN A 29 -11.37 9.97 4.75
C ASN A 29 -12.23 10.74 3.74
N SER A 30 -12.73 11.92 4.11
CA SER A 30 -13.51 12.79 3.23
C SER A 30 -12.63 13.69 2.35
N ASN A 31 -11.30 13.66 2.57
CA ASN A 31 -10.29 14.54 2.00
C ASN A 31 -10.42 16.02 2.39
N ASN A 32 -11.19 16.32 3.44
CA ASN A 32 -11.36 17.68 3.95
C ASN A 32 -10.66 17.84 5.30
N PHE A 33 -10.21 19.05 5.57
CA PHE A 33 -9.68 19.46 6.84
C PHE A 33 -10.62 20.47 7.52
N ARG A 34 -10.63 20.44 8.84
CA ARG A 34 -11.11 21.55 9.65
C ARG A 34 -9.89 22.21 10.28
N VAL A 35 -9.71 23.48 9.98
CA VAL A 35 -8.66 24.31 10.58
C VAL A 35 -9.33 25.30 11.51
N ASN A 36 -8.91 25.34 12.77
CA ASN A 36 -9.39 26.29 13.76
C ASN A 36 -8.20 27.07 14.31
N ALA A 37 -8.33 28.40 14.37
CA ALA A 37 -7.31 29.28 14.91
C ALA A 37 -7.85 29.98 16.17
N ASN A 38 -7.08 29.96 17.25
CA ASN A 38 -7.34 30.73 18.46
C ASN A 38 -6.09 31.52 18.84
N GLY A 39 -6.07 32.80 18.47
CA GLY A 39 -4.89 33.65 18.60
C GLY A 39 -3.73 33.09 17.78
N LYS A 40 -2.63 32.73 18.46
CA LYS A 40 -1.42 32.16 17.83
C LYS A 40 -1.44 30.63 17.72
N GLN A 41 -2.49 29.98 18.19
CA GLN A 41 -2.60 28.51 18.20
C GLN A 41 -3.54 28.02 17.11
N ILE A 42 -3.21 26.88 16.53
CA ILE A 42 -3.97 26.22 15.47
C ILE A 42 -4.28 24.79 15.88
N ASP A 43 -5.51 24.38 15.64
CA ASP A 43 -5.97 23.00 15.63
C ASP A 43 -6.30 22.62 14.19
N VAL A 44 -5.86 21.44 13.76
CA VAL A 44 -6.19 20.88 12.45
C VAL A 44 -6.72 19.47 12.64
N TRP A 45 -7.90 19.21 12.07
CA TRP A 45 -8.48 17.87 11.99
C TRP A 45 -8.63 17.43 10.55
N LEU A 46 -8.26 16.19 10.25
CA LEU A 46 -8.66 15.50 9.03
C LEU A 46 -10.06 14.91 9.24
N ILE A 47 -10.98 15.22 8.32
CA ILE A 47 -12.39 14.85 8.45
C ILE A 47 -12.61 13.45 7.90
N TYR A 48 -13.05 12.57 8.78
CA TYR A 48 -13.56 11.24 8.46
C TYR A 48 -15.09 11.21 8.53
N GLN A 49 -15.74 10.44 7.67
CA GLN A 49 -17.19 10.32 7.62
C GLN A 49 -17.63 8.86 7.66
N CYS A 50 -18.64 8.57 8.48
CA CYS A 50 -19.29 7.28 8.55
C CYS A 50 -19.82 6.90 7.16
N GLU A 51 -19.43 5.74 6.66
CA GLU A 51 -19.82 5.29 5.32
C GLU A 51 -21.34 5.02 5.21
N THR A 52 -22.03 4.83 6.34
CA THR A 52 -23.48 4.57 6.38
C THR A 52 -24.33 5.83 6.47
N CYS A 53 -23.93 6.82 7.28
CA CYS A 53 -24.80 7.96 7.62
C CYS A 53 -24.13 9.34 7.55
N ASN A 54 -22.89 9.40 7.06
CA ASN A 54 -22.08 10.61 6.94
C ASN A 54 -21.86 11.38 8.26
N ASN A 55 -22.03 10.71 9.42
CA ASN A 55 -21.61 11.28 10.69
C ASN A 55 -20.11 11.59 10.64
N THR A 56 -19.72 12.79 11.08
CA THR A 56 -18.34 13.24 11.02
C THR A 56 -17.57 12.79 12.26
N TYR A 57 -16.32 12.38 12.03
CA TYR A 57 -15.29 12.21 13.04
C TYR A 57 -14.10 13.11 12.66
N ASN A 58 -13.63 13.90 13.62
CA ASN A 58 -12.49 14.79 13.44
C ASN A 58 -11.23 14.08 13.96
N LEU A 59 -10.41 13.58 13.06
CA LEU A 59 -9.13 12.95 13.39
C LEU A 59 -8.09 14.07 13.60
N SER A 60 -7.55 14.22 14.81
CA SER A 60 -6.59 15.28 15.11
C SER A 60 -5.28 15.07 14.36
N VAL A 61 -4.88 16.06 13.57
CA VAL A 61 -3.59 16.11 12.87
C VAL A 61 -2.62 17.01 13.63
N TYR A 62 -3.12 18.17 14.06
CA TYR A 62 -2.41 19.09 14.94
C TYR A 62 -3.36 19.57 16.03
N GLU A 63 -2.88 19.62 17.28
CA GLU A 63 -3.65 20.12 18.41
C GLU A 63 -2.82 21.18 19.14
N ARG A 64 -3.38 22.39 19.24
CA ARG A 64 -2.82 23.55 19.95
C ARG A 64 -1.37 23.88 19.58
N VAL A 65 -1.01 23.72 18.31
CA VAL A 65 0.32 24.08 17.82
C VAL A 65 0.42 25.57 17.54
N ARG A 66 1.60 26.17 17.72
CA ARG A 66 1.81 27.57 17.30
C ARG A 66 1.70 27.65 15.77
N ALA A 67 1.04 28.68 15.27
CA ALA A 67 0.93 28.92 13.83
C ALA A 67 2.31 28.97 13.14
N SER A 68 3.31 29.55 13.83
CA SER A 68 4.69 29.63 13.34
C SER A 68 5.44 28.29 13.27
N ALA A 69 4.89 27.22 13.85
CA ALA A 69 5.48 25.88 13.78
C ALA A 69 5.06 25.14 12.51
N LEU A 70 3.98 25.57 11.84
CA LEU A 70 3.54 25.00 10.58
C LEU A 70 4.27 25.68 9.41
N GLN A 71 4.72 24.89 8.44
CA GLN A 71 5.21 25.47 7.20
C GLN A 71 4.05 26.13 6.46
N GLN A 72 4.27 27.34 5.93
CA GLN A 72 3.24 28.11 5.24
C GLN A 72 2.54 27.29 4.14
N ARG A 73 3.30 26.53 3.35
CA ARG A 73 2.79 25.68 2.28
C ARG A 73 1.84 24.60 2.78
N GLU A 74 2.16 24.00 3.93
CA GLU A 74 1.34 22.97 4.56
C GLU A 74 0.06 23.58 5.14
N TYR A 75 0.18 24.74 5.80
CA TYR A 75 -0.98 25.47 6.31
C TYR A 75 -1.97 25.83 5.20
N GLU A 76 -1.50 26.39 4.08
CA GLU A 76 -2.33 26.66 2.91
C GLU A 76 -2.94 25.39 2.30
N ALA A 77 -2.22 24.27 2.37
CA ALA A 77 -2.69 22.98 1.89
C ALA A 77 -3.86 22.44 2.73
N PHE A 78 -3.83 22.65 4.06
CA PHE A 78 -4.99 22.39 4.90
C PHE A 78 -6.19 23.26 4.52
N LEU A 79 -5.99 24.57 4.31
CA LEU A 79 -7.08 25.50 4.00
C LEU A 79 -7.78 25.18 2.67
N ARG A 80 -7.06 24.67 1.67
CA ARG A 80 -7.62 24.32 0.36
C ARG A 80 -8.12 22.87 0.23
N ASN A 81 -8.11 22.09 1.32
CA ASN A 81 -8.44 20.66 1.30
C ASN A 81 -7.60 19.88 0.27
N ASP A 82 -6.28 20.09 0.30
CA ASP A 82 -5.34 19.42 -0.60
C ASP A 82 -5.43 17.90 -0.46
N LYS A 83 -5.76 17.20 -1.56
CA LYS A 83 -6.02 15.76 -1.54
C LYS A 83 -4.77 14.93 -1.27
N ASP A 84 -3.62 15.38 -1.75
CA ASP A 84 -2.35 14.69 -1.52
C ASP A 84 -1.95 14.81 -0.05
N LEU A 85 -2.17 15.99 0.55
CA LEU A 85 -1.98 16.17 1.99
C LEU A 85 -2.97 15.34 2.82
N ALA A 86 -4.23 15.28 2.41
CA ALA A 86 -5.24 14.44 3.06
C ALA A 86 -4.87 12.96 2.98
N PHE A 87 -4.33 12.51 1.84
CA PHE A 87 -3.82 11.16 1.66
C PHE A 87 -2.58 10.90 2.53
N TYR A 88 -1.63 11.84 2.58
CA TYR A 88 -0.43 11.74 3.42
C TYR A 88 -0.80 11.52 4.89
N TYR A 89 -1.66 12.37 5.45
CA TYR A 89 -2.12 12.21 6.84
C TYR A 89 -3.04 10.99 7.02
N GLY A 90 -3.88 10.70 6.02
CA GLY A 90 -4.78 9.55 6.01
C GLY A 90 -4.08 8.19 5.84
N THR A 91 -2.77 8.16 5.59
CA THR A 91 -1.95 6.95 5.51
C THR A 91 -0.78 6.94 6.51
N LYS A 92 -0.63 7.99 7.33
CA LYS A 92 0.40 8.09 8.35
C LYS A 92 -0.03 7.38 9.64
N LYS A 93 0.41 6.13 9.82
CA LYS A 93 0.03 5.25 10.96
C LYS A 93 0.14 5.93 12.34
N SER A 94 1.16 6.76 12.56
CA SER A 94 1.36 7.45 13.84
C SER A 94 0.16 8.31 14.24
N ILE A 95 -0.49 8.99 13.28
CA ILE A 95 -1.68 9.82 13.53
C ILE A 95 -2.82 8.99 14.14
N PHE A 96 -3.04 7.78 13.60
CA PHE A 96 -4.10 6.91 14.10
C PHE A 96 -3.78 6.33 15.48
N VAL A 97 -2.51 6.01 15.74
CA VAL A 97 -2.03 5.57 17.07
C VAL A 97 -2.23 6.68 18.09
N GLU A 98 -1.82 7.91 17.77
CA GLU A 98 -1.98 9.10 18.62
C GLU A 98 -3.46 9.38 18.94
N ASN A 99 -4.35 9.22 17.94
CA ASN A 99 -5.79 9.37 18.11
C ASN A 99 -6.48 8.14 18.74
N ARG A 100 -5.74 7.04 18.98
CA ARG A 100 -6.25 5.76 19.52
C ARG A 100 -7.40 5.19 18.70
N VAL A 101 -7.25 5.22 17.38
CA VAL A 101 -8.26 4.74 16.44
C VAL A 101 -7.75 3.50 15.71
N GLU A 102 -8.62 2.50 15.60
CA GLU A 102 -8.36 1.27 14.83
C GLU A 102 -8.45 1.57 13.33
N ILE A 103 -7.37 1.26 12.59
CA ILE A 103 -7.33 1.33 11.13
C ILE A 103 -7.66 -0.02 10.51
N ASP A 104 -8.42 0.01 9.43
CA ASP A 104 -8.60 -1.15 8.56
C ASP A 104 -7.63 -1.06 7.39
N ILE A 105 -6.66 -1.98 7.39
CA ILE A 105 -5.65 -2.16 6.34
C ILE A 105 -5.94 -3.37 5.44
N SER A 106 -7.11 -3.99 5.62
CA SER A 106 -7.62 -5.03 4.73
C SER A 106 -8.27 -4.39 3.50
N ASP A 107 -8.14 -5.08 2.38
CA ASP A 107 -8.83 -4.75 1.14
C ASP A 107 -8.65 -3.28 0.68
N ILE A 108 -7.49 -2.67 0.95
CA ILE A 108 -7.11 -1.37 0.39
C ILE A 108 -6.66 -1.59 -1.06
N PRO A 109 -7.30 -0.92 -2.05
CA PRO A 109 -6.83 -0.95 -3.43
C PRO A 109 -5.44 -0.32 -3.53
N TYR A 110 -4.54 -0.94 -4.30
CA TYR A 110 -3.18 -0.46 -4.50
C TYR A 110 -2.76 -0.52 -5.97
N ASP A 111 -1.76 0.26 -6.32
CA ASP A 111 -0.93 0.10 -7.51
C ASP A 111 0.43 -0.50 -7.12
N ILE A 112 1.06 -1.15 -8.10
CA ILE A 112 2.44 -1.59 -8.00
C ILE A 112 3.27 -0.65 -8.87
N VAL A 113 4.04 0.22 -8.23
CA VAL A 113 4.90 1.20 -8.91
C VAL A 113 6.30 0.63 -9.01
N ARG A 114 6.85 0.53 -10.23
CA ARG A 114 8.25 0.16 -10.45
C ARG A 114 9.13 1.37 -10.17
N LEU A 115 10.02 1.28 -9.19
CA LEU A 115 11.05 2.27 -8.91
C LEU A 115 12.31 1.84 -9.67
N GLU A 116 12.97 2.77 -10.35
CA GLU A 116 13.99 2.60 -11.41
C GLU A 116 15.03 1.45 -11.25
N GLU A 117 15.58 0.98 -12.38
CA GLU A 117 16.63 -0.05 -12.44
C GLU A 117 17.98 0.49 -11.95
N ILE A 118 18.43 0.10 -10.75
CA ILE A 118 19.83 0.27 -10.36
C ILE A 118 20.62 -0.95 -10.87
N GLY A 119 21.32 -0.76 -11.99
CA GLY A 119 22.35 -1.67 -12.50
C GLY A 119 21.82 -2.85 -13.32
N ARG A 120 22.23 -2.88 -14.60
CA ARG A 120 22.19 -4.09 -15.43
C ARG A 120 23.27 -5.04 -14.93
N GLU A 121 22.89 -5.97 -14.07
CA GLU A 121 23.61 -7.24 -13.93
C GLU A 121 22.69 -8.25 -13.23
N GLU A 122 22.74 -9.49 -13.73
CA GLU A 122 21.81 -10.60 -13.55
C GLU A 122 21.67 -11.09 -12.11
N LYS A 123 21.04 -10.29 -11.26
CA LYS A 123 20.44 -10.75 -10.01
C LYS A 123 18.93 -10.50 -10.08
N GLU A 124 18.21 -11.57 -10.38
CA GLU A 124 16.75 -11.66 -10.45
C GLU A 124 16.14 -11.63 -9.04
N GLU A 125 16.32 -10.50 -8.36
CA GLU A 125 15.65 -10.21 -7.10
C GLU A 125 14.59 -9.14 -7.32
N PHE A 126 13.40 -9.38 -6.76
CA PHE A 126 12.30 -8.43 -6.67
C PHE A 126 12.27 -7.89 -5.25
N VAL A 127 12.58 -6.61 -5.08
CA VAL A 127 12.46 -5.92 -3.79
C VAL A 127 11.14 -5.17 -3.79
N ILE A 128 10.22 -5.60 -2.93
CA ILE A 128 8.87 -5.05 -2.85
C ILE A 128 8.74 -4.31 -1.51
N LYS A 129 8.53 -2.99 -1.58
CA LYS A 129 8.28 -2.12 -0.43
C LYS A 129 6.78 -1.98 -0.20
N ASN A 130 6.34 -2.18 1.03
CA ASN A 130 4.98 -1.99 1.49
C ASN A 130 4.99 -1.18 2.79
N PRO A 131 5.45 0.10 2.76
CA PRO A 131 5.54 0.94 3.96
C PRO A 131 4.17 1.15 4.63
N TYR A 132 3.10 1.06 3.83
CA TYR A 132 1.72 1.18 4.28
C TYR A 132 1.22 -0.08 5.01
N GLY A 133 1.95 -1.19 4.96
CA GLY A 133 1.57 -2.46 5.59
C GLY A 133 0.24 -3.03 5.11
N ILE A 134 -0.12 -2.78 3.84
CA ILE A 134 -1.34 -3.35 3.24
C ILE A 134 -1.25 -4.87 3.33
N LYS A 135 -2.32 -5.52 3.80
CA LYS A 135 -2.35 -6.98 3.94
C LYS A 135 -2.55 -7.65 2.59
N VAL A 136 -1.46 -7.86 1.85
CA VAL A 136 -1.47 -8.48 0.52
C VAL A 136 -0.52 -9.68 0.46
N ARG A 137 -0.93 -10.71 -0.28
CA ARG A 137 -0.13 -11.92 -0.46
C ARG A 137 0.98 -11.73 -1.48
N THR A 138 2.15 -12.30 -1.19
CA THR A 138 3.33 -12.25 -2.06
C THR A 138 3.05 -12.85 -3.44
N ASP A 139 2.34 -13.98 -3.51
CA ASP A 139 1.99 -14.66 -4.77
C ASP A 139 1.08 -13.82 -5.69
N ARG A 140 0.17 -13.03 -5.11
CA ARG A 140 -0.69 -12.11 -5.85
C ARG A 140 0.12 -10.97 -6.47
N VAL A 141 0.98 -10.34 -5.67
CA VAL A 141 1.81 -9.23 -6.15
C VAL A 141 2.79 -9.69 -7.22
N MET A 142 3.42 -10.86 -7.03
CA MET A 142 4.30 -11.42 -8.05
C MET A 142 3.58 -11.76 -9.36
N ALA A 143 2.32 -12.23 -9.30
CA ALA A 143 1.52 -12.47 -10.50
C ALA A 143 1.28 -11.18 -11.30
N GLU A 144 0.99 -10.09 -10.61
CA GLU A 144 0.79 -8.77 -11.21
C GLU A 144 2.09 -8.17 -11.78
N ILE A 145 3.24 -8.40 -11.11
CA ILE A 145 4.56 -7.96 -11.57
C ILE A 145 5.00 -8.75 -12.81
N MET A 146 4.93 -10.08 -12.75
CA MET A 146 5.40 -10.99 -13.79
C MET A 146 4.40 -11.15 -14.94
N LYS A 147 3.17 -10.63 -14.80
CA LYS A 147 2.08 -10.74 -15.78
C LYS A 147 1.67 -12.18 -16.09
N ILE A 148 1.69 -13.04 -15.07
CA ILE A 148 1.29 -14.44 -15.18
C ILE A 148 0.17 -14.78 -14.19
N SER A 149 -0.43 -15.96 -14.33
CA SER A 149 -1.47 -16.40 -13.41
C SER A 149 -0.93 -16.61 -11.99
N ARG A 150 -1.78 -16.39 -10.98
CA ARG A 150 -1.43 -16.66 -9.57
C ARG A 150 -1.13 -18.14 -9.32
N SER A 151 -1.74 -19.06 -10.06
CA SER A 151 -1.42 -20.49 -10.00
C SER A 151 -0.01 -20.78 -10.52
N ALA A 152 0.40 -20.16 -11.64
CA ALA A 152 1.76 -20.29 -12.15
C ALA A 152 2.80 -19.78 -11.14
N VAL A 153 2.58 -18.62 -10.52
CA VAL A 153 3.46 -18.10 -9.45
C VAL A 153 3.59 -19.09 -8.27
N LYS A 154 2.46 -19.67 -7.83
CA LYS A 154 2.49 -20.68 -6.75
C LYS A 154 3.31 -21.89 -7.13
N GLU A 155 3.17 -22.36 -8.37
CA GLU A 155 3.96 -23.47 -8.89
C GLU A 155 5.45 -23.13 -8.93
N LEU A 156 5.83 -21.91 -9.31
CA LEU A 156 7.22 -21.44 -9.26
C LEU A 156 7.78 -21.43 -7.82
N PHE A 157 6.98 -21.03 -6.82
CA PHE A 157 7.37 -21.15 -5.41
C PHE A 157 7.51 -22.61 -4.97
N GLN A 158 6.60 -23.49 -5.37
CA GLN A 158 6.65 -24.93 -5.05
C GLN A 158 7.87 -25.63 -5.68
N LYS A 159 8.22 -25.25 -6.92
CA LYS A 159 9.39 -25.76 -7.64
C LYS A 159 10.72 -25.16 -7.13
N GLY A 160 10.66 -24.22 -6.18
CA GLY A 160 11.83 -23.51 -5.62
C GLY A 160 12.50 -22.55 -6.60
N ILE A 161 11.84 -22.23 -7.71
CA ILE A 161 12.30 -21.23 -8.70
C ILE A 161 12.13 -19.84 -8.11
N LEU A 162 10.99 -19.56 -7.48
CA LEU A 162 10.81 -18.38 -6.64
C LEU A 162 11.01 -18.75 -5.17
N SER A 163 11.62 -17.85 -4.42
CA SER A 163 11.74 -17.99 -2.97
C SER A 163 11.45 -16.67 -2.27
N SER A 164 10.69 -16.75 -1.18
CA SER A 164 10.33 -15.63 -0.30
C SER A 164 10.28 -16.16 1.13
N THR A 165 10.66 -15.33 2.09
CA THR A 165 10.57 -15.67 3.51
C THR A 165 9.13 -15.60 4.05
N GLN A 166 8.21 -14.97 3.30
CA GLN A 166 6.85 -14.68 3.77
C GLN A 166 5.81 -14.88 2.68
N ASN A 167 4.63 -15.38 3.09
CA ASN A 167 3.45 -15.56 2.24
C ASN A 167 2.66 -14.26 2.02
N TYR A 168 2.86 -13.28 2.90
CA TYR A 168 2.32 -11.93 2.81
C TYR A 168 3.46 -10.93 2.78
N LEU A 169 3.26 -9.81 2.11
CA LEU A 169 4.25 -8.74 2.10
C LEU A 169 4.41 -8.16 3.52
N LEU A 170 5.66 -8.05 3.96
CA LEU A 170 6.05 -7.21 5.09
C LEU A 170 6.35 -5.80 4.57
N GLU A 171 6.83 -4.92 5.45
CA GLU A 171 7.28 -3.57 5.06
C GLU A 171 8.29 -3.59 3.91
N SER A 172 9.14 -4.62 3.89
CA SER A 172 10.04 -4.92 2.78
C SER A 172 10.09 -6.43 2.60
N THR A 173 9.79 -6.91 1.39
CA THR A 173 9.87 -8.33 1.02
C THR A 173 10.79 -8.47 -0.18
N VAL A 174 11.73 -9.41 -0.08
CA VAL A 174 12.60 -9.79 -1.21
C VAL A 174 12.11 -11.14 -1.73
N VAL A 175 11.85 -11.20 -3.03
CA VAL A 175 11.59 -12.45 -3.75
C VAL A 175 12.77 -12.71 -4.67
N THR A 176 13.47 -13.82 -4.44
CA THR A 176 14.64 -14.20 -5.23
C THR A 176 14.24 -15.26 -6.24
N VAL A 177 14.66 -15.09 -7.49
CA VAL A 177 14.60 -16.15 -8.50
C VAL A 177 15.88 -16.98 -8.41
N ARG A 178 15.73 -18.28 -8.20
CA ARG A 178 16.82 -19.24 -8.27
C ARG A 178 16.89 -19.75 -9.70
N LYS A 179 17.87 -19.29 -10.47
CA LYS A 179 18.38 -20.08 -11.60
C LYS A 179 18.83 -21.40 -10.98
N LYS A 180 18.13 -22.51 -11.25
CA LYS A 180 18.71 -23.82 -10.93
C LYS A 180 20.11 -23.85 -11.54
N ALA A 181 21.04 -24.54 -10.90
CA ALA A 181 22.15 -25.12 -11.64
C ALA A 181 21.52 -25.95 -12.77
N ILE A 182 21.36 -25.34 -13.95
CA ILE A 182 21.22 -26.05 -15.20
C ILE A 182 22.56 -26.75 -15.29
N ASP A 183 22.56 -28.02 -14.90
CA ASP A 183 23.65 -28.91 -15.26
C ASP A 183 23.94 -28.68 -16.74
N THR A 184 25.17 -28.31 -17.04
CA THR A 184 25.71 -27.83 -18.33
C THR A 184 25.58 -28.83 -19.49
N ARG A 185 24.58 -29.73 -19.47
CA ARG A 185 24.29 -30.70 -20.52
C ARG A 185 22.82 -30.85 -20.93
N LYS A 186 21.89 -30.06 -20.40
CA LYS A 186 20.57 -29.89 -21.05
C LYS A 186 20.07 -28.46 -20.86
N GLN A 187 20.33 -27.62 -21.86
CA GLN A 187 19.55 -26.41 -22.10
C GLN A 187 18.07 -26.83 -22.14
N LEU A 188 17.28 -26.38 -21.17
CA LEU A 188 15.89 -26.06 -21.43
C LEU A 188 15.96 -24.64 -22.01
N PRO A 189 15.73 -24.46 -23.32
CA PRO A 189 15.91 -23.17 -23.98
C PRO A 189 15.03 -22.10 -23.33
N GLU A 190 15.45 -20.84 -23.36
CA GLU A 190 14.63 -19.69 -22.91
C GLU A 190 13.19 -19.75 -23.45
N GLU A 191 13.02 -20.33 -24.63
CA GLU A 191 11.74 -20.60 -25.30
C GLU A 191 10.78 -21.46 -24.47
N GLU A 192 11.24 -22.41 -23.65
CA GLU A 192 10.36 -23.24 -22.81
C GLU A 192 9.88 -22.52 -21.55
N PHE A 193 10.66 -21.56 -21.03
CA PHE A 193 10.21 -20.69 -19.94
C PHE A 193 9.14 -19.72 -20.43
N TYR A 194 9.35 -19.08 -21.59
CA TYR A 194 8.34 -18.23 -22.22
C TYR A 194 7.11 -19.04 -22.66
N ALA A 195 7.28 -20.27 -23.16
CA ALA A 195 6.17 -21.16 -23.50
C ALA A 195 5.33 -21.57 -22.28
N MET A 196 5.94 -21.86 -21.12
CA MET A 196 5.18 -22.12 -19.88
C MET A 196 4.38 -20.89 -19.41
N VAL A 197 4.89 -19.70 -19.68
CA VAL A 197 4.22 -18.42 -19.41
C VAL A 197 3.04 -18.19 -20.37
N GLU A 198 3.18 -18.51 -21.65
CA GLU A 198 2.15 -18.34 -22.68
C GLU A 198 1.03 -19.40 -22.63
N ILE A 199 1.34 -20.66 -22.34
CA ILE A 199 0.35 -21.75 -22.21
C ILE A 199 -0.63 -21.51 -21.04
N SER A 200 -0.20 -20.74 -20.03
CA SER A 200 -1.00 -20.36 -18.87
C SER A 200 -2.04 -19.26 -19.16
N SER A 201 -1.87 -18.50 -20.25
CA SER A 201 -2.77 -17.41 -20.65
C SER A 201 -3.90 -17.84 -21.60
N GLU A 202 -3.72 -18.92 -22.36
CA GLU A 202 -4.66 -19.34 -23.41
C GLU A 202 -5.77 -20.29 -22.93
N SER A 203 -5.73 -20.76 -21.68
CA SER A 203 -6.72 -21.69 -21.11
C SER A 203 -7.89 -21.00 -20.38
N ARG A 204 -8.12 -19.72 -20.66
CA ARG A 204 -9.32 -18.96 -20.23
C ARG A 204 -10.01 -18.32 -21.43
N GLY A 205 -10.52 -19.18 -22.32
CA GLY A 205 -11.67 -18.89 -23.18
C GLY A 205 -12.95 -19.33 -22.48
#